data_AF-A0A4R9A5K9-F1
#
_entry.id   AF-A0A4R9A5K9-F1
#
_cell.length_a   1.000
_cell.length_b   1.000
_cell.length_c   1.000
_cell.angle_alpha   90.00
_cell.angle_beta   90.00
_cell.angle_gamma   90.00
#
_symmetry.space_group_name_H-M   'P 1'
#
loop_
_entity.id
_entity.type
_entity.pdbx_description
1 polymer ?
#
loop_
_entity_poly.entity_id
_entity_poly.type
_entity_poly.pdbx_seq_one_letter_code
_entity_poly.pdbx_strand_id
1 'polypeptide(L)'
;MSTQLPQTEQRTCAFPGCVRPVASPDSATGRPPQYCDDSAHNKGAAWRARQKLGTDANRSIEAEKRPVDAARQRAGAFHGQVIGTVEHLSVQLAAVVDELRTMADPDAAEAQIESVTTEAAEQVAAASARASRAEQAQRQAEAERGEADVAASEASDLSEQLEATLTATRQELSDRASALDEVTEKLAATVAAAEAQHTQAQADLAHQAEQLTAVLTQLSDTVRGRDAAITRADAASTASVQAEERARGAVARADETLARAVRAEADLVTVREQLEETRGARDVVRQEGASVRANLTAMTVERDAARAEAERERVHSEQRVSDLHRAHEQQLTQLRDELSELRTEARQQRSRADRAVAEAGI
;
A
#
# COMPACT_ATOMS: atom_id res chain seq x y z
N MET A 1 1.89 -60.83 77.92
CA MET A 1 1.75 -61.71 79.10
C MET A 1 0.92 -62.91 78.68
N SER A 2 1.50 -64.10 78.91
CA SER A 2 1.01 -65.48 78.79
C SER A 2 -0.29 -65.79 78.04
N THR A 3 -0.17 -66.38 76.86
CA THR A 3 -1.23 -67.16 76.18
C THR A 3 -1.15 -68.61 76.66
N GLN A 4 -2.08 -69.02 77.53
CA GLN A 4 -2.31 -70.43 77.90
C GLN A 4 -3.23 -71.08 76.86
N LEU A 5 -2.75 -72.12 76.17
CA LEU A 5 -3.58 -73.03 75.37
C LEU A 5 -3.85 -74.32 76.15
N PRO A 6 -5.08 -74.88 76.06
CA PRO A 6 -5.62 -75.85 77.01
C PRO A 6 -5.08 -77.27 76.84
N GLN A 7 -4.77 -77.90 77.97
CA GLN A 7 -4.52 -79.33 78.09
C GLN A 7 -5.81 -80.11 77.78
N THR A 8 -5.79 -80.95 76.75
CA THR A 8 -6.89 -81.88 76.45
C THR A 8 -6.75 -83.11 77.35
N GLU A 9 -7.66 -83.27 78.31
CA GLU A 9 -7.78 -84.49 79.12
C GLU A 9 -8.02 -85.71 78.23
N GLN A 10 -7.03 -86.59 78.12
CA GLN A 10 -7.17 -87.86 77.38
C GLN A 10 -8.12 -88.80 78.14
N ARG A 11 -9.30 -89.06 77.58
CA ARG A 11 -10.29 -90.01 78.14
C ARG A 11 -9.89 -91.45 77.81
N THR A 12 -10.08 -92.37 78.74
CA THR A 12 -9.82 -93.81 78.58
C THR A 12 -11.03 -94.59 78.05
N CYS A 13 -10.76 -95.71 77.37
CA CYS A 13 -11.76 -96.59 76.75
C CYS A 13 -12.84 -97.10 77.75
N ALA A 14 -14.12 -97.03 77.37
CA ALA A 14 -15.25 -97.46 78.22
C ALA A 14 -15.48 -98.98 78.33
N PHE A 15 -14.58 -99.81 77.78
CA PHE A 15 -14.66 -101.28 77.85
C PHE A 15 -14.17 -101.78 79.22
N PRO A 16 -14.89 -102.69 79.92
CA PRO A 16 -14.49 -103.17 81.25
C PRO A 16 -13.06 -103.75 81.23
N GLY A 17 -12.15 -103.16 82.01
CA GLY A 17 -10.76 -103.60 82.13
C GLY A 17 -9.77 -103.03 81.09
N CYS A 18 -10.19 -102.14 80.20
CA CYS A 18 -9.28 -101.48 79.24
C CYS A 18 -8.84 -100.09 79.72
N VAL A 19 -7.54 -99.78 79.65
CA VAL A 19 -6.95 -98.48 80.04
C VAL A 19 -6.40 -97.68 78.84
N ARG A 20 -6.60 -98.15 77.61
CA ARG A 20 -6.12 -97.47 76.39
C ARG A 20 -6.88 -96.15 76.17
N PRO A 21 -6.23 -95.11 75.60
CA PRO A 21 -6.91 -93.86 75.24
C PRO A 21 -7.99 -94.13 74.18
N VAL A 22 -9.05 -93.32 74.22
CA VAL A 22 -10.12 -93.34 73.22
C VAL A 22 -9.58 -92.90 71.85
N ALA A 23 -10.15 -93.44 70.77
CA ALA A 23 -9.79 -93.11 69.40
C ALA A 23 -9.87 -91.59 69.12
N SER A 24 -8.95 -91.07 68.30
CA SER A 24 -9.01 -89.67 67.87
C SER A 24 -10.26 -89.42 67.00
N PRO A 25 -10.95 -88.27 67.16
CA PRO A 25 -12.11 -87.96 66.33
C PRO A 25 -11.66 -87.61 64.90
N ASP A 26 -12.10 -88.40 63.90
CA ASP A 26 -11.78 -88.19 62.48
C ASP A 26 -12.46 -86.97 61.85
N SER A 27 -13.42 -86.33 62.55
CA SER A 27 -14.06 -85.08 62.11
C SER A 27 -14.41 -84.15 63.27
N ALA A 28 -14.28 -82.84 63.05
CA ALA A 28 -14.55 -81.80 64.06
C ALA A 28 -16.04 -81.56 64.34
N THR A 29 -16.93 -82.27 63.65
CA THR A 29 -18.39 -82.17 63.79
C THR A 29 -18.98 -83.56 63.99
N GLY A 30 -18.91 -84.07 65.22
CA GLY A 30 -19.47 -85.38 65.59
C GLY A 30 -19.38 -85.66 67.09
N ARG A 31 -20.23 -86.56 67.59
CA ARG A 31 -20.19 -87.02 69.00
C ARG A 31 -18.85 -87.75 69.25
N PRO A 32 -18.07 -87.38 70.27
CA PRO A 32 -16.77 -88.01 70.52
C PRO A 32 -16.89 -89.53 70.68
N PRO A 33 -15.96 -90.32 70.10
CA PRO A 33 -15.93 -91.77 70.28
C PRO A 33 -15.76 -92.14 71.77
N GLN A 34 -16.20 -93.33 72.16
CA GLN A 34 -16.15 -93.81 73.57
C GLN A 34 -15.21 -95.01 73.77
N TYR A 35 -14.65 -95.55 72.69
CA TYR A 35 -13.81 -96.74 72.70
C TYR A 35 -12.48 -96.47 71.97
N CYS A 36 -11.46 -97.30 72.20
CA CYS A 36 -10.16 -97.19 71.52
C CYS A 36 -10.22 -97.81 70.11
N ASP A 37 -9.14 -97.69 69.35
CA ASP A 37 -9.00 -98.17 67.96
C ASP A 37 -9.03 -99.71 67.79
N ASP A 38 -9.38 -100.44 68.86
CA ASP A 38 -9.48 -101.90 68.86
C ASP A 38 -10.89 -102.31 68.42
N SER A 39 -11.00 -103.05 67.32
CA SER A 39 -12.29 -103.49 66.76
C SER A 39 -13.07 -104.42 67.72
N ALA A 40 -12.39 -105.08 68.67
CA ALA A 40 -13.04 -105.87 69.71
C ALA A 40 -13.68 -105.01 70.83
N HIS A 41 -13.28 -103.74 70.97
CA HIS A 41 -13.78 -102.83 72.01
C HIS A 41 -14.89 -101.94 71.45
N ASN A 42 -16.11 -102.47 71.43
CA ASN A 42 -17.31 -101.74 71.02
C ASN A 42 -18.45 -101.93 72.03
N LYS A 43 -19.52 -101.15 71.87
CA LYS A 43 -20.69 -101.14 72.77
C LYS A 43 -21.32 -102.52 72.96
N GLY A 44 -21.39 -103.33 71.90
CA GLY A 44 -21.98 -104.67 71.93
C GLY A 44 -21.11 -105.70 72.67
N ALA A 45 -19.78 -105.54 72.62
CA ALA A 45 -18.86 -106.37 73.40
C ALA A 45 -18.85 -105.96 74.88
N ALA A 46 -18.87 -104.66 75.18
CA ALA A 46 -18.89 -104.14 76.56
C ALA A 46 -20.16 -104.54 77.33
N TRP A 47 -21.32 -104.57 76.67
CA TRP A 47 -22.58 -105.01 77.30
C TRP A 47 -22.56 -106.51 77.64
N ARG A 48 -22.08 -107.37 76.72
CA ARG A 48 -21.93 -108.81 76.96
C ARG A 48 -20.95 -109.11 78.11
N ALA A 49 -19.86 -108.35 78.20
CA ALA A 49 -18.89 -108.47 79.30
C ALA A 49 -19.52 -108.12 80.68
N ARG A 50 -20.40 -107.11 80.75
CA ARG A 50 -21.11 -106.74 81.99
C ARG A 50 -22.19 -107.73 82.38
N GLN A 51 -22.91 -108.31 81.41
CA GLN A 51 -23.95 -109.31 81.69
C GLN A 51 -23.36 -110.60 82.27
N LYS A 52 -22.14 -111.00 81.84
CA LYS A 52 -21.41 -112.15 82.39
C LYS A 52 -20.94 -111.94 83.84
N LEU A 53 -20.82 -110.69 84.31
CA LEU A 53 -20.45 -110.36 85.69
C LEU A 53 -21.68 -110.24 86.62
N GLY A 54 -22.90 -110.12 86.07
CA GLY A 54 -24.14 -109.94 86.85
C GLY A 54 -24.93 -111.22 87.18
N THR A 55 -24.62 -112.34 86.53
CA THR A 55 -25.38 -113.61 86.69
C THR A 55 -24.90 -114.49 87.85
N ASP A 56 -23.79 -114.17 88.52
CA ASP A 56 -23.23 -114.98 89.62
C ASP A 56 -23.70 -114.57 91.04
N ALA A 57 -24.67 -113.65 91.17
CA ALA A 57 -24.96 -113.00 92.46
C ALA A 57 -26.33 -113.25 93.13
N ASN A 58 -27.29 -114.06 92.63
CA ASN A 58 -28.57 -114.20 93.37
C ASN A 58 -29.50 -115.41 93.05
N ARG A 59 -29.60 -116.38 93.99
CA ARG A 59 -30.74 -117.31 94.28
C ARG A 59 -30.34 -118.18 95.51
N SER A 60 -30.82 -117.98 96.75
CA SER A 60 -32.16 -118.08 97.39
C SER A 60 -32.36 -119.38 98.20
N ILE A 61 -32.72 -119.27 99.49
CA ILE A 61 -33.08 -120.36 100.44
C ILE A 61 -34.54 -120.18 100.90
N GLU A 62 -35.32 -121.26 100.97
CA GLU A 62 -36.65 -121.29 101.62
C GLU A 62 -36.94 -122.62 102.38
N ALA A 63 -37.40 -122.44 103.62
CA ALA A 63 -38.60 -123.02 104.27
C ALA A 63 -38.69 -124.49 104.75
N GLU A 64 -39.36 -124.72 105.92
CA GLU A 64 -40.76 -125.26 106.02
C GLU A 64 -41.16 -125.84 107.42
N LYS A 65 -42.48 -125.74 107.76
CA LYS A 65 -43.42 -126.63 108.57
C LYS A 65 -44.04 -125.98 109.83
N ARG A 66 -45.35 -125.67 110.00
CA ARG A 66 -46.70 -126.36 109.92
C ARG A 66 -47.30 -126.63 111.36
N PRO A 67 -48.64 -126.78 111.62
CA PRO A 67 -49.76 -125.83 111.42
C PRO A 67 -50.93 -126.00 112.47
N VAL A 68 -51.13 -125.13 113.48
CA VAL A 68 -52.47 -124.90 114.12
C VAL A 68 -52.66 -123.47 114.67
N ASP A 69 -51.60 -122.68 114.87
CA ASP A 69 -51.70 -121.27 115.29
C ASP A 69 -52.15 -120.28 114.19
N ALA A 70 -52.22 -120.76 112.94
CA ALA A 70 -52.49 -119.95 111.75
C ALA A 70 -53.92 -119.36 111.69
N ALA A 71 -54.87 -119.82 112.50
CA ALA A 71 -56.23 -119.25 112.53
C ALA A 71 -56.31 -118.02 113.45
N ARG A 72 -55.57 -118.00 114.57
CA ARG A 72 -55.57 -116.89 115.53
C ARG A 72 -54.68 -115.74 115.07
N GLN A 73 -53.57 -116.07 114.40
CA GLN A 73 -52.68 -115.07 113.80
C GLN A 73 -53.33 -114.37 112.60
N ARG A 74 -54.20 -115.04 111.84
CA ARG A 74 -54.95 -114.43 110.71
C ARG A 74 -56.02 -113.43 111.15
N ALA A 75 -56.73 -113.67 112.26
CA ALA A 75 -57.69 -112.70 112.79
C ALA A 75 -56.99 -111.44 113.36
N GLY A 76 -55.84 -111.62 114.02
CA GLY A 76 -54.98 -110.50 114.46
C GLY A 76 -54.36 -109.73 113.30
N ALA A 77 -53.94 -110.41 112.23
CA ALA A 77 -53.44 -109.78 111.02
C ALA A 77 -54.52 -109.00 110.27
N PHE A 78 -55.76 -109.49 110.20
CA PHE A 78 -56.87 -108.77 109.57
C PHE A 78 -57.29 -107.55 110.40
N HIS A 79 -57.30 -107.65 111.73
CA HIS A 79 -57.56 -106.52 112.62
C HIS A 79 -56.43 -105.47 112.56
N GLY A 80 -55.17 -105.90 112.52
CA GLY A 80 -54.02 -105.02 112.30
C GLY A 80 -54.02 -104.37 110.91
N GLN A 81 -54.48 -105.08 109.89
CA GLN A 81 -54.65 -104.54 108.54
C GLN A 81 -55.79 -103.51 108.50
N VAL A 82 -56.93 -103.78 109.14
CA VAL A 82 -58.03 -102.81 109.22
C VAL A 82 -57.61 -101.57 110.02
N ILE A 83 -56.95 -101.74 111.16
CA ILE A 83 -56.39 -100.60 111.93
C ILE A 83 -55.35 -99.84 111.11
N GLY A 84 -54.41 -100.53 110.48
CA GLY A 84 -53.42 -99.89 109.62
C GLY A 84 -54.03 -99.17 108.42
N THR A 85 -55.13 -99.69 107.84
CA THR A 85 -55.86 -98.97 106.78
C THR A 85 -56.64 -97.78 107.31
N VAL A 86 -57.18 -97.84 108.53
CA VAL A 86 -57.87 -96.71 109.16
C VAL A 86 -56.87 -95.62 109.58
N GLU A 87 -55.69 -96.00 110.06
CA GLU A 87 -54.57 -95.09 110.35
C GLU A 87 -53.99 -94.49 109.06
N HIS A 88 -53.86 -95.28 108.00
CA HIS A 88 -53.41 -94.76 106.71
C HIS A 88 -54.45 -93.81 106.12
N LEU A 89 -55.74 -94.15 106.20
CA LEU A 89 -56.82 -93.29 105.76
C LEU A 89 -56.90 -92.02 106.60
N SER A 90 -56.64 -92.07 107.91
CA SER A 90 -56.62 -90.89 108.77
C SER A 90 -55.41 -89.99 108.47
N VAL A 91 -54.25 -90.56 108.16
CA VAL A 91 -53.08 -89.81 107.66
C VAL A 91 -53.36 -89.20 106.29
N GLN A 92 -53.99 -89.94 105.37
CA GLN A 92 -54.37 -89.42 104.06
C GLN A 92 -55.44 -88.33 104.16
N LEU A 93 -56.47 -88.50 104.99
CA LEU A 93 -57.47 -87.47 105.27
C LEU A 93 -56.85 -86.25 105.95
N ALA A 94 -55.90 -86.44 106.87
CA ALA A 94 -55.16 -85.34 107.48
C ALA A 94 -54.34 -84.58 106.43
N ALA A 95 -53.63 -85.27 105.54
CA ALA A 95 -52.89 -84.66 104.44
C ALA A 95 -53.82 -83.92 103.46
N VAL A 96 -54.94 -84.52 103.08
CA VAL A 96 -55.94 -83.88 102.22
C VAL A 96 -56.60 -82.70 102.93
N VAL A 97 -56.86 -82.76 104.24
CA VAL A 97 -57.37 -81.61 105.02
C VAL A 97 -56.32 -80.51 105.13
N ASP A 98 -55.04 -80.84 105.24
CA ASP A 98 -53.94 -79.87 105.28
C ASP A 98 -53.72 -79.21 103.92
N GLU A 99 -53.83 -79.99 102.83
CA GLU A 99 -53.79 -79.51 101.45
C GLU A 99 -55.04 -78.66 101.14
N LEU A 100 -56.23 -79.08 101.58
CA LEU A 100 -57.46 -78.29 101.50
C LEU A 100 -57.39 -77.02 102.36
N ARG A 101 -56.74 -77.05 103.54
CA ARG A 101 -56.52 -75.85 104.36
C ARG A 101 -55.55 -74.88 103.71
N THR A 102 -54.51 -75.39 103.05
CA THR A 102 -53.55 -74.58 102.29
C THR A 102 -54.20 -74.01 101.03
N MET A 103 -55.05 -74.78 100.35
CA MET A 103 -55.83 -74.32 99.19
C MET A 103 -57.01 -73.42 99.57
N ALA A 104 -57.53 -73.55 100.78
CA ALA A 104 -58.60 -72.71 101.34
C ALA A 104 -58.07 -71.60 102.26
N ASP A 105 -56.76 -71.34 102.25
CA ASP A 105 -56.16 -70.18 102.90
C ASP A 105 -56.34 -68.96 101.96
N PRO A 106 -57.34 -68.10 102.24
CA PRO A 106 -57.60 -66.95 101.38
C PRO A 106 -56.44 -65.96 101.38
N ASP A 107 -55.65 -65.88 102.46
CA ASP A 107 -54.57 -64.90 102.60
C ASP A 107 -53.36 -65.30 101.74
N ALA A 108 -53.05 -66.61 101.66
CA ALA A 108 -52.01 -67.13 100.77
C ALA A 108 -52.40 -66.95 99.28
N ALA A 109 -53.67 -67.17 98.94
CA ALA A 109 -54.18 -66.95 97.59
C ALA A 109 -54.18 -65.44 97.23
N GLU A 110 -54.55 -64.55 98.15
CA GLU A 110 -54.51 -63.10 97.97
C GLU A 110 -53.07 -62.61 97.75
N ALA A 111 -52.10 -63.06 98.54
CA ALA A 111 -50.69 -62.70 98.36
C ALA A 111 -50.12 -63.20 97.01
N GLN A 112 -50.52 -64.39 96.56
CA GLN A 112 -50.11 -64.91 95.25
C GLN A 112 -50.76 -64.13 94.10
N ILE A 113 -52.04 -63.78 94.21
CA ILE A 113 -52.73 -62.94 93.23
C ILE A 113 -52.09 -61.56 93.22
N GLU A 114 -51.83 -60.94 94.36
CA GLU A 114 -51.15 -59.64 94.47
C GLU A 114 -49.78 -59.70 93.77
N SER A 115 -48.94 -60.69 94.09
CA SER A 115 -47.63 -60.89 93.44
C SER A 115 -47.75 -61.05 91.92
N VAL A 116 -48.66 -61.88 91.41
CA VAL A 116 -48.86 -62.08 89.97
C VAL A 116 -49.42 -60.82 89.31
N THR A 117 -50.29 -60.07 89.99
CA THR A 117 -50.82 -58.81 89.47
C THR A 117 -49.75 -57.72 89.44
N THR A 118 -48.86 -57.64 90.43
CA THR A 118 -47.70 -56.74 90.44
C THR A 118 -46.73 -57.11 89.33
N GLU A 119 -46.38 -58.39 89.17
CA GLU A 119 -45.49 -58.84 88.09
C GLU A 119 -46.11 -58.58 86.71
N ALA A 120 -47.41 -58.86 86.54
CA ALA A 120 -48.13 -58.55 85.31
C ALA A 120 -48.16 -57.04 85.03
N ALA A 121 -48.39 -56.20 86.05
CA ALA A 121 -48.36 -54.75 85.93
C ALA A 121 -46.95 -54.25 85.54
N GLU A 122 -45.89 -54.81 86.13
CA GLU A 122 -44.50 -54.50 85.76
C GLU A 122 -44.17 -54.93 84.33
N GLN A 123 -44.60 -56.13 83.91
CA GLN A 123 -44.42 -56.60 82.54
C GLN A 123 -45.17 -55.72 81.54
N VAL A 124 -46.41 -55.32 81.84
CA VAL A 124 -47.20 -54.40 81.01
C VAL A 124 -46.53 -53.02 80.96
N ALA A 125 -46.07 -52.49 82.10
CA ALA A 125 -45.35 -51.22 82.14
C ALA A 125 -44.04 -51.26 81.34
N ALA A 126 -43.26 -52.34 81.45
CA ALA A 126 -42.03 -52.54 80.70
C ALA A 126 -42.27 -52.74 79.19
N ALA A 127 -43.34 -53.45 78.80
CA ALA A 127 -43.76 -53.58 77.42
C ALA A 127 -44.23 -52.24 76.84
N SER A 128 -45.04 -51.49 77.59
CA SER A 128 -45.54 -50.17 77.22
C SER A 128 -44.39 -49.17 77.07
N ALA A 129 -43.44 -49.16 78.01
CA ALA A 129 -42.25 -48.31 77.92
C ALA A 129 -41.35 -48.65 76.72
N ARG A 130 -41.22 -49.94 76.36
CA ARG A 130 -40.51 -50.36 75.14
C ARG A 130 -41.25 -49.91 73.88
N ALA A 131 -42.57 -50.07 73.83
CA ALA A 131 -43.38 -49.62 72.71
C ALA A 131 -43.28 -48.10 72.52
N SER A 132 -43.43 -47.31 73.59
CA SER A 132 -43.29 -45.85 73.51
C SER A 132 -41.90 -45.40 73.05
N ARG A 133 -40.83 -46.05 73.49
CA ARG A 133 -39.46 -45.75 73.00
C ARG A 133 -39.29 -46.12 71.52
N ALA A 134 -39.83 -47.25 71.09
CA ALA A 134 -39.78 -47.66 69.68
C ALA A 134 -40.54 -46.68 68.79
N GLU A 135 -41.73 -46.24 69.21
CA GLU A 135 -42.49 -45.22 68.49
C GLU A 135 -41.79 -43.86 68.46
N GLN A 136 -41.16 -43.43 69.56
CA GLN A 136 -40.37 -42.19 69.60
C GLN A 136 -39.17 -42.28 68.64
N ALA A 137 -38.45 -43.40 68.66
CA ALA A 137 -37.32 -43.62 67.74
C ALA A 137 -37.79 -43.67 66.27
N GLN A 138 -38.94 -44.29 65.99
CA GLN A 138 -39.54 -44.28 64.65
C GLN A 138 -39.90 -42.86 64.21
N ARG A 139 -40.60 -42.09 65.05
CA ARG A 139 -40.96 -40.70 64.74
C ARG A 139 -39.73 -39.82 64.51
N GLN A 140 -38.68 -40.02 65.30
CA GLN A 140 -37.42 -39.30 65.12
C GLN A 140 -36.73 -39.68 63.79
N ALA A 141 -36.66 -40.97 63.46
CA ALA A 141 -36.06 -41.43 62.20
C ALA A 141 -36.87 -40.95 60.97
N GLU A 142 -38.20 -40.90 61.07
CA GLU A 142 -39.07 -40.33 60.04
C GLU A 142 -38.87 -38.83 59.88
N ALA A 143 -38.69 -38.09 60.98
CA ALA A 143 -38.37 -36.66 60.95
C ALA A 143 -36.99 -36.40 60.33
N GLU A 144 -35.96 -37.12 60.76
CA GLU A 144 -34.59 -37.02 60.21
C GLU A 144 -34.56 -37.37 58.71
N ARG A 145 -35.32 -38.38 58.28
CA ARG A 145 -35.46 -38.70 56.86
C ARG A 145 -36.17 -37.58 56.10
N GLY A 146 -37.24 -37.01 56.65
CA GLY A 146 -37.93 -35.89 56.03
C GLY A 146 -37.03 -34.66 55.86
N GLU A 147 -36.24 -34.33 56.88
CA GLU A 147 -35.23 -33.26 56.81
C GLU A 147 -34.15 -33.55 55.77
N ALA A 148 -33.66 -34.80 55.69
CA ALA A 148 -32.68 -35.21 54.69
C ALA A 148 -33.24 -35.15 53.27
N ASP A 149 -34.48 -35.57 53.06
CA ASP A 149 -35.16 -35.52 51.75
C ASP A 149 -35.38 -34.06 51.29
N VAL A 150 -35.76 -33.16 52.21
CA VAL A 150 -35.87 -31.71 51.93
C VAL A 150 -34.50 -31.13 51.58
N ALA A 151 -33.47 -31.38 52.39
CA ALA A 151 -32.12 -30.89 52.11
C ALA A 151 -31.55 -31.42 50.79
N ALA A 152 -31.85 -32.68 50.43
CA ALA A 152 -31.46 -33.27 49.15
C ALA A 152 -32.18 -32.60 47.97
N SER A 153 -33.48 -32.30 48.11
CA SER A 153 -34.24 -31.56 47.10
C SER A 153 -33.68 -30.14 46.91
N GLU A 154 -33.45 -29.40 47.99
CA GLU A 154 -32.88 -28.05 47.93
C GLU A 154 -31.49 -28.03 47.30
N ALA A 155 -30.64 -29.03 47.61
CA ALA A 155 -29.34 -29.18 46.98
C ALA A 155 -29.43 -29.50 45.48
N SER A 156 -30.38 -30.34 45.07
CA SER A 156 -30.64 -30.63 43.66
C SER A 156 -31.11 -29.39 42.91
N ASP A 157 -32.09 -28.66 43.47
CA ASP A 157 -32.62 -27.43 42.87
C ASP A 157 -31.53 -26.36 42.72
N LEU A 158 -30.66 -26.22 43.73
CA LEU A 158 -29.53 -25.30 43.66
C LEU A 158 -28.51 -25.73 42.59
N SER A 159 -28.23 -27.04 42.47
CA SER A 159 -27.32 -27.56 41.43
C SER A 159 -27.88 -27.27 40.03
N GLU A 160 -29.17 -27.52 39.79
CA GLU A 160 -29.83 -27.23 38.52
C GLU A 160 -29.80 -25.73 38.19
N GLN A 161 -30.05 -24.86 39.19
CA GLN A 161 -29.95 -23.40 39.01
C GLN A 161 -28.52 -22.95 38.65
N LEU A 162 -27.51 -23.52 39.30
CA LEU A 162 -26.10 -23.21 39.02
C LEU A 162 -25.69 -23.70 37.63
N GLU A 163 -26.13 -24.89 37.22
CA GLU A 163 -25.89 -25.43 35.87
C GLU A 163 -26.57 -24.60 34.78
N ALA A 164 -27.82 -24.17 35.01
CA ALA A 164 -28.53 -23.27 34.12
C ALA A 164 -27.79 -21.93 33.98
N THR A 165 -27.34 -21.35 35.10
CA THR A 165 -26.59 -20.10 35.13
C THR A 165 -25.22 -20.23 34.44
N LEU A 166 -24.49 -21.32 34.67
CA LEU A 166 -23.23 -21.60 33.98
C LEU A 166 -23.41 -21.77 32.48
N THR A 167 -24.49 -22.40 32.06
CA THR A 167 -24.81 -22.58 30.63
C THR A 167 -25.16 -21.24 29.99
N ALA A 168 -25.99 -20.43 30.64
CA ALA A 168 -26.35 -19.09 30.18
C ALA A 168 -25.12 -18.18 30.06
N THR A 169 -24.27 -18.15 31.09
CA THR A 169 -23.04 -17.33 31.09
C THR A 169 -22.02 -17.78 30.04
N ARG A 170 -21.88 -19.09 29.81
CA ARG A 170 -21.06 -19.61 28.70
C ARG A 170 -21.59 -19.19 27.34
N GLN A 171 -22.90 -19.25 27.14
CA GLN A 171 -23.52 -18.78 25.90
C GLN A 171 -23.26 -17.28 25.71
N GLU A 172 -23.50 -16.45 26.74
CA GLU A 172 -23.22 -15.02 26.65
C GLU A 172 -21.74 -14.71 26.33
N LEU A 173 -20.80 -15.46 26.91
CA LEU A 173 -19.37 -15.30 26.61
C LEU A 173 -19.05 -15.68 25.16
N SER A 174 -19.66 -16.76 24.66
CA SER A 174 -19.52 -17.19 23.26
C SER A 174 -20.09 -16.14 22.29
N ASP A 175 -21.25 -15.57 22.62
CA ASP A 175 -21.90 -14.54 21.81
C ASP A 175 -21.07 -13.25 21.81
N ARG A 176 -20.55 -12.84 22.99
CA ARG A 176 -19.64 -11.69 23.11
C ARG A 176 -18.33 -11.90 22.36
N ALA A 177 -17.74 -13.10 22.41
CA ALA A 177 -16.55 -13.42 21.64
C ALA A 177 -16.80 -13.32 20.13
N SER A 178 -17.91 -13.89 19.65
CA SER A 178 -18.30 -13.81 18.24
C SER A 178 -18.54 -12.36 17.79
N ALA A 179 -19.18 -11.54 18.63
CA ALA A 179 -19.38 -10.12 18.36
C ALA A 179 -18.07 -9.32 18.32
N LEU A 180 -17.11 -9.65 19.20
CA LEU A 180 -15.78 -9.04 19.18
C LEU A 180 -15.00 -9.43 17.92
N ASP A 181 -15.07 -10.69 17.49
CA ASP A 181 -14.46 -11.15 16.24
C ASP A 181 -15.06 -10.40 15.03
N GLU A 182 -16.39 -10.26 14.97
CA GLU A 182 -17.08 -9.52 13.91
C GLU A 182 -16.68 -8.02 13.89
N VAL A 183 -16.59 -7.38 15.06
CA VAL A 183 -16.15 -5.98 15.16
C VAL A 183 -14.69 -5.85 14.76
N THR A 184 -13.84 -6.81 15.14
CA THR A 184 -12.41 -6.81 14.79
C THR A 184 -12.21 -6.97 13.28
N GLU A 185 -12.96 -7.86 12.64
CA GLU A 185 -12.95 -8.05 11.19
C GLU A 185 -13.43 -6.78 10.46
N LYS A 186 -14.54 -6.18 10.92
CA LYS A 186 -15.03 -4.90 10.37
C LYS A 186 -13.99 -3.79 10.53
N LEU A 187 -13.35 -3.69 11.70
CA LEU A 187 -12.32 -2.69 11.94
C LEU A 187 -11.13 -2.90 11.00
N ALA A 188 -10.63 -4.13 10.87
CA ALA A 188 -9.55 -4.46 9.96
C ALA A 188 -9.90 -4.10 8.50
N ALA A 189 -11.12 -4.42 8.05
CA ALA A 189 -11.60 -4.06 6.72
C ALA A 189 -11.68 -2.54 6.51
N THR A 190 -12.17 -1.78 7.49
CA THR A 190 -12.24 -0.32 7.42
C THR A 190 -10.86 0.34 7.40
N VAL A 191 -9.91 -0.17 8.18
CA VAL A 191 -8.52 0.31 8.19
C VAL A 191 -7.86 0.04 6.84
N ALA A 192 -7.98 -1.18 6.31
CA ALA A 192 -7.44 -1.52 5.00
C ALA A 192 -8.05 -0.67 3.87
N ALA A 193 -9.36 -0.39 3.92
CA ALA A 193 -10.02 0.48 2.97
C ALA A 193 -9.54 1.93 3.06
N ALA A 194 -9.35 2.45 4.29
CA ALA A 194 -8.83 3.79 4.51
C ALA A 194 -7.37 3.94 4.04
N GLU A 195 -6.53 2.94 4.28
CA GLU A 195 -5.15 2.90 3.78
C GLU A 195 -5.13 2.88 2.24
N ALA A 196 -5.95 2.04 1.61
CA ALA A 196 -6.08 2.00 0.16
C ALA A 196 -6.52 3.36 -0.42
N GLN A 197 -7.55 3.99 0.17
CA GLN A 197 -8.00 5.32 -0.23
C GLN A 197 -6.91 6.39 -0.05
N HIS A 198 -6.15 6.33 1.04
CA HIS A 198 -5.04 7.25 1.28
C HIS A 198 -3.93 7.08 0.23
N THR A 199 -3.52 5.85 -0.07
CA THR A 199 -2.52 5.59 -1.12
C THR A 199 -2.99 6.06 -2.50
N GLN A 200 -4.27 5.86 -2.83
CA GLN A 200 -4.85 6.35 -4.08
C GLN A 200 -4.86 7.89 -4.11
N ALA A 201 -5.30 8.55 -3.04
CA ALA A 201 -5.31 10.01 -2.95
C ALA A 201 -3.89 10.61 -3.07
N GLN A 202 -2.89 9.95 -2.48
CA GLN A 202 -1.49 10.35 -2.65
C GLN A 202 -1.00 10.21 -4.10
N ALA A 203 -1.37 9.12 -4.77
CA ALA A 203 -1.04 8.92 -6.19
C ALA A 203 -1.71 9.98 -7.08
N ASP A 204 -2.98 10.29 -6.82
CA ASP A 204 -3.74 11.31 -7.54
C ASP A 204 -3.13 12.71 -7.33
N LEU A 205 -2.76 13.06 -6.08
CA LEU A 205 -2.08 14.32 -5.77
C LEU A 205 -0.71 14.43 -6.46
N ALA A 206 0.07 13.35 -6.47
CA ALA A 206 1.35 13.31 -7.18
C ALA A 206 1.17 13.52 -8.69
N HIS A 207 0.17 12.86 -9.28
CA HIS A 207 -0.16 13.02 -10.69
C HIS A 207 -0.59 14.46 -11.02
N GLN A 208 -1.45 15.06 -10.19
CA GLN A 208 -1.87 16.46 -10.37
C GLN A 208 -0.70 17.44 -10.23
N ALA A 209 0.22 17.20 -9.29
CA ALA A 209 1.42 18.02 -9.14
C ALA A 209 2.35 17.95 -10.37
N GLU A 210 2.49 16.76 -10.96
CA GLU A 210 3.22 16.57 -12.21
C GLU A 210 2.55 17.30 -13.38
N GLN A 211 1.23 17.17 -13.52
CA GLN A 211 0.45 17.89 -14.53
C GLN A 211 0.58 19.41 -14.40
N LEU A 212 0.49 19.95 -13.17
CA LEU A 212 0.68 21.38 -12.92
C LEU A 212 2.08 21.84 -13.31
N THR A 213 3.11 21.06 -12.98
CA THR A 213 4.50 21.36 -13.35
C THR A 213 4.68 21.36 -14.86
N ALA A 214 4.08 20.40 -15.57
CA ALA A 214 4.10 20.34 -17.03
C ALA A 214 3.41 21.57 -17.65
N VAL A 215 2.23 21.95 -17.15
CA VAL A 215 1.49 23.14 -17.64
C VAL A 215 2.27 24.42 -17.36
N LEU A 216 2.87 24.57 -16.18
CA LEU A 216 3.70 25.74 -15.85
C LEU A 216 4.93 25.83 -16.76
N THR A 217 5.55 24.70 -17.09
CA THR A 217 6.69 24.64 -18.02
C THR A 217 6.25 25.06 -19.43
N GLN A 218 5.13 24.51 -19.93
CA GLN A 218 4.55 24.90 -21.21
C GLN A 218 4.19 26.39 -21.25
N LEU A 219 3.63 26.94 -20.16
CA LEU A 219 3.33 28.36 -20.08
C LEU A 219 4.61 29.21 -20.11
N SER A 220 5.67 28.80 -19.41
CA SER A 220 6.95 29.50 -19.47
C SER A 220 7.55 29.50 -20.87
N ASP A 221 7.50 28.36 -21.57
CA ASP A 221 8.01 28.23 -22.93
C ASP A 221 7.19 29.03 -23.94
N THR A 222 5.85 29.05 -23.81
CA THR A 222 4.99 29.88 -24.67
C THR A 222 5.21 31.37 -24.44
N VAL A 223 5.40 31.80 -23.19
CA VAL A 223 5.78 33.20 -22.86
C VAL A 223 7.14 33.55 -23.48
N ARG A 224 8.15 32.68 -23.31
CA ARG A 224 9.48 32.89 -23.93
C ARG A 224 9.40 32.95 -25.45
N GLY A 225 8.60 32.07 -26.06
CA GLY A 225 8.36 32.05 -27.50
C GLY A 225 7.67 33.32 -28.01
N ARG A 226 6.67 33.82 -27.28
CA ARG A 226 5.99 35.08 -27.56
C ARG A 226 6.97 36.25 -27.48
N ASP A 227 7.75 36.35 -26.41
CA ASP A 227 8.68 37.47 -26.21
C ASP A 227 9.77 37.48 -27.30
N ALA A 228 10.29 36.31 -27.68
CA ALA A 228 11.22 36.17 -28.81
C ALA A 228 10.57 36.51 -30.17
N ALA A 229 9.27 36.25 -30.35
CA ALA A 229 8.54 36.67 -31.54
C ALA A 229 8.34 38.19 -31.60
N ILE A 230 8.02 38.82 -30.47
CA ILE A 230 7.92 40.28 -30.33
C ILE A 230 9.26 40.93 -30.67
N THR A 231 10.37 40.48 -30.07
CA THR A 231 11.71 41.03 -30.37
C THR A 231 12.08 40.89 -31.85
N ARG A 232 11.74 39.76 -32.49
CA ARG A 232 11.96 39.58 -33.94
C ARG A 232 11.09 40.53 -34.78
N ALA A 233 9.84 40.73 -34.40
CA ALA A 233 8.94 41.66 -35.08
C ALA A 233 9.43 43.10 -34.97
N ASP A 234 9.88 43.52 -33.78
CA ASP A 234 10.44 44.86 -33.55
C ASP A 234 11.73 45.09 -34.35
N ALA A 235 12.62 44.09 -34.39
CA ALA A 235 13.84 44.14 -35.19
C ALA A 235 13.53 44.20 -36.70
N ALA A 236 12.56 43.41 -37.18
CA ALA A 236 12.13 43.44 -38.57
C ALA A 236 11.49 44.79 -38.95
N SER A 237 10.65 45.36 -38.08
CA SER A 237 10.06 46.69 -38.24
C SER A 237 11.15 47.77 -38.34
N THR A 238 12.12 47.75 -37.41
CA THR A 238 13.26 48.67 -37.41
C THR A 238 14.09 48.55 -38.70
N ALA A 239 14.38 47.31 -39.13
CA ALA A 239 15.11 47.06 -40.37
C ALA A 239 14.34 47.57 -41.61
N SER A 240 13.02 47.41 -41.62
CA SER A 240 12.15 47.92 -42.70
C SER A 240 12.18 49.44 -42.77
N VAL A 241 12.06 50.14 -41.63
CA VAL A 241 12.15 51.61 -41.58
C VAL A 241 13.51 52.08 -42.11
N GLN A 242 14.61 51.47 -41.66
CA GLN A 242 15.95 51.82 -42.16
C GLN A 242 16.13 51.52 -43.65
N ALA A 243 15.55 50.42 -44.15
CA ALA A 243 15.58 50.10 -45.58
C ALA A 243 14.82 51.14 -46.40
N GLU A 244 13.66 51.59 -45.92
CA GLU A 244 12.87 52.64 -46.55
C GLU A 244 13.61 54.00 -46.53
N GLU A 245 14.26 54.37 -45.43
CA GLU A 245 15.10 55.57 -45.35
C GLU A 245 16.27 55.52 -46.33
N ARG A 246 16.96 54.38 -46.43
CA ARG A 246 18.04 54.18 -47.43
C ARG A 246 17.52 54.30 -48.85
N ALA A 247 16.35 53.73 -49.13
CA ALA A 247 15.70 53.82 -50.43
C ALA A 247 15.33 55.27 -50.78
N ARG A 248 14.69 56.00 -49.86
CA ARG A 248 14.39 57.44 -50.02
C ARG A 248 15.67 58.25 -50.28
N GLY A 249 16.73 57.99 -49.51
CA GLY A 249 18.02 58.64 -49.71
C GLY A 249 18.69 58.30 -51.05
N ALA A 250 18.52 57.07 -51.55
CA ALA A 250 19.02 56.68 -52.88
C ALA A 250 18.24 57.36 -54.02
N VAL A 251 16.92 57.45 -53.90
CA VAL A 251 16.06 58.19 -54.84
C VAL A 251 16.45 59.67 -54.87
N ALA A 252 16.59 60.32 -53.71
CA ALA A 252 17.00 61.72 -53.65
C ALA A 252 18.36 61.98 -54.31
N ARG A 253 19.33 61.07 -54.13
CA ARG A 253 20.63 61.15 -54.83
C ARG A 253 20.49 60.95 -56.34
N ALA A 254 19.63 60.02 -56.78
CA ALA A 254 19.36 59.80 -58.19
C ALA A 254 18.72 61.06 -58.84
N ASP A 255 17.75 61.67 -58.17
CA ASP A 255 17.12 62.92 -58.61
C ASP A 255 18.14 64.07 -58.69
N GLU A 256 19.04 64.19 -57.72
CA GLU A 256 20.12 65.19 -57.77
C GLU A 256 21.09 64.92 -58.93
N THR A 257 21.47 63.67 -59.17
CA THR A 257 22.32 63.31 -60.33
C THR A 257 21.62 63.60 -61.65
N LEU A 258 20.32 63.34 -61.75
CA LEU A 258 19.51 63.65 -62.93
C LEU A 258 19.43 65.16 -63.14
N ALA A 259 19.15 65.94 -62.09
CA ALA A 259 19.13 67.40 -62.15
C ALA A 259 20.49 67.98 -62.57
N ARG A 260 21.60 67.39 -62.10
CA ARG A 260 22.95 67.74 -62.56
C ARG A 260 23.17 67.40 -64.03
N ALA A 261 22.71 66.22 -64.49
CA ALA A 261 22.81 65.83 -65.89
C ALA A 261 21.99 66.77 -66.80
N VAL A 262 20.76 67.10 -66.44
CA VAL A 262 19.90 68.05 -67.16
C VAL A 262 20.55 69.43 -67.25
N ARG A 263 21.14 69.93 -66.15
CA ARG A 263 21.89 71.20 -66.17
C ARG A 263 23.10 71.12 -67.10
N ALA A 264 23.89 70.05 -67.04
CA ALA A 264 25.04 69.86 -67.92
C ALA A 264 24.63 69.76 -69.39
N GLU A 265 23.51 69.11 -69.71
CA GLU A 265 22.94 69.07 -71.06
C GLU A 265 22.51 70.46 -71.55
N ALA A 266 21.86 71.26 -70.69
CA ALA A 266 21.51 72.64 -71.01
C ALA A 266 22.76 73.51 -71.25
N ASP A 267 23.77 73.41 -70.37
CA ASP A 267 25.05 74.10 -70.54
C ASP A 267 25.74 73.70 -71.85
N LEU A 268 25.68 72.41 -72.23
CA LEU A 268 26.21 71.92 -73.51
C LEU A 268 25.47 72.49 -74.72
N VAL A 269 24.15 72.70 -74.64
CA VAL A 269 23.39 73.38 -75.68
C VAL A 269 23.86 74.82 -75.82
N THR A 270 23.99 75.56 -74.72
CA THR A 270 24.51 76.94 -74.73
C THR A 270 25.92 77.03 -75.29
N VAL A 271 26.83 76.12 -74.92
CA VAL A 271 28.20 76.07 -75.47
C VAL A 271 28.19 75.78 -76.97
N ARG A 272 27.29 74.92 -77.46
CA ARG A 272 27.13 74.67 -78.91
C ARG A 272 26.65 75.91 -79.64
N GLU A 273 25.66 76.62 -79.11
CA GLU A 273 25.17 77.89 -79.67
C GLU A 273 26.29 78.93 -79.73
N GLN A 274 27.04 79.12 -78.65
CA GLN A 274 28.21 80.02 -78.61
C GLN A 274 29.29 79.60 -79.62
N LEU A 275 29.52 78.29 -79.80
CA LEU A 275 30.47 77.78 -80.79
C LEU A 275 30.00 78.03 -82.23
N GLU A 276 28.70 77.91 -82.50
CA GLU A 276 28.11 78.25 -83.80
C GLU A 276 28.20 79.76 -84.07
N GLU A 277 27.90 80.60 -83.07
CA GLU A 277 28.05 82.05 -83.15
C GLU A 277 29.50 82.45 -83.44
N THR A 278 30.47 81.90 -82.69
CA THR A 278 31.90 82.17 -82.92
C THR A 278 32.40 81.65 -84.27
N ARG A 279 31.90 80.51 -84.75
CA ARG A 279 32.17 80.03 -86.13
C ARG A 279 31.60 80.97 -87.17
N GLY A 280 30.36 81.43 -87.00
CA GLY A 280 29.73 82.44 -87.85
C GLY A 280 30.53 83.74 -87.89
N ALA A 281 30.91 84.27 -86.73
CA ALA A 281 31.75 85.47 -86.60
C ALA A 281 33.12 85.27 -87.29
N ARG A 282 33.77 84.11 -87.10
CA ARG A 282 35.01 83.76 -87.80
C ARG A 282 34.82 83.73 -89.31
N ASP A 283 33.72 83.17 -89.81
CA ASP A 283 33.44 83.09 -91.24
C ASP A 283 33.18 84.47 -91.85
N VAL A 284 32.49 85.36 -91.12
CA VAL A 284 32.36 86.79 -91.48
C VAL A 284 33.75 87.46 -91.56
N VAL A 285 34.57 87.36 -90.51
CA VAL A 285 35.93 87.93 -90.52
C VAL A 285 36.79 87.35 -91.67
N ARG A 286 36.62 86.06 -91.99
CA ARG A 286 37.31 85.42 -93.11
C ARG A 286 36.83 85.97 -94.46
N GLN A 287 35.53 86.19 -94.63
CA GLN A 287 34.95 86.82 -95.83
C GLN A 287 35.39 88.28 -95.96
N GLU A 288 35.34 89.06 -94.89
CA GLU A 288 35.86 90.43 -94.84
C GLU A 288 37.35 90.45 -95.19
N GLY A 289 38.15 89.57 -94.59
CA GLY A 289 39.57 89.43 -94.92
C GLY A 289 39.81 89.02 -96.38
N ALA A 290 38.94 88.20 -96.97
CA ALA A 290 38.99 87.86 -98.40
C ALA A 290 38.61 89.07 -99.28
N SER A 291 37.60 89.84 -98.89
CA SER A 291 37.18 91.08 -99.56
C SER A 291 38.28 92.15 -99.50
N VAL A 292 38.89 92.37 -98.32
CA VAL A 292 40.03 93.28 -98.15
C VAL A 292 41.22 92.84 -99.01
N ARG A 293 41.53 91.54 -99.07
CA ARG A 293 42.58 91.02 -99.97
C ARG A 293 42.24 91.25 -101.45
N ALA A 294 40.99 91.03 -101.85
CA ALA A 294 40.53 91.28 -103.22
C ALA A 294 40.63 92.77 -103.57
N ASN A 295 40.19 93.66 -102.68
CA ASN A 295 40.31 95.11 -102.82
C ASN A 295 41.77 95.55 -102.87
N LEU A 296 42.65 95.01 -102.02
CA LEU A 296 44.08 95.30 -102.06
C LEU A 296 44.70 94.86 -103.39
N THR A 297 44.29 93.71 -103.91
CA THR A 297 44.74 93.22 -105.22
C THR A 297 44.25 94.14 -106.33
N ALA A 298 42.98 94.56 -106.31
CA ALA A 298 42.42 95.52 -107.26
C ALA A 298 43.15 96.87 -107.20
N MET A 299 43.34 97.44 -106.01
CA MET A 299 44.10 98.68 -105.81
C MET A 299 45.57 98.55 -106.26
N THR A 300 46.17 97.37 -106.08
CA THR A 300 47.53 97.08 -106.56
C THR A 300 47.58 97.06 -108.09
N VAL A 301 46.61 96.40 -108.74
CA VAL A 301 46.48 96.39 -110.20
C VAL A 301 46.22 97.80 -110.74
N GLU A 302 45.35 98.58 -110.11
CA GLU A 302 45.09 99.97 -110.48
C GLU A 302 46.35 100.85 -110.33
N ARG A 303 47.09 100.71 -109.22
CA ARG A 303 48.36 101.40 -109.01
C ARG A 303 49.38 101.04 -110.09
N ASP A 304 49.50 99.75 -110.42
CA ASP A 304 50.47 99.28 -111.40
C ASP A 304 50.06 99.69 -112.82
N ALA A 305 48.76 99.72 -113.13
CA ALA A 305 48.23 100.30 -114.36
C ALA A 305 48.50 101.81 -114.44
N ALA A 306 48.28 102.56 -113.37
CA ALA A 306 48.57 103.99 -113.29
C ALA A 306 50.08 104.29 -113.43
N ARG A 307 50.95 103.45 -112.85
CA ARG A 307 52.40 103.53 -113.05
C ARG A 307 52.79 103.24 -114.50
N ALA A 308 52.20 102.21 -115.12
CA ALA A 308 52.44 101.90 -116.51
C ALA A 308 51.96 103.03 -117.44
N GLU A 309 50.83 103.69 -117.13
CA GLU A 309 50.34 104.89 -117.82
C GLU A 309 51.31 106.06 -117.68
N ALA A 310 51.77 106.33 -116.46
CA ALA A 310 52.75 107.39 -116.20
C ALA A 310 54.08 107.13 -116.92
N GLU A 311 54.56 105.88 -116.97
CA GLU A 311 55.77 105.52 -117.70
C GLU A 311 55.57 105.65 -119.23
N ARG A 312 54.40 105.25 -119.76
CA ARG A 312 54.05 105.50 -121.17
C ARG A 312 54.08 106.99 -121.50
N GLU A 313 53.49 107.83 -120.65
CA GLU A 313 53.48 109.28 -120.84
C GLU A 313 54.89 109.88 -120.75
N ARG A 314 55.73 109.38 -119.83
CA ARG A 314 57.14 109.77 -119.68
C ARG A 314 57.95 109.43 -120.93
N VAL A 315 57.82 108.20 -121.45
CA VAL A 315 58.48 107.78 -122.69
C VAL A 315 57.97 108.59 -123.88
N HIS A 316 56.66 108.84 -123.98
CA HIS A 316 56.07 109.63 -125.05
C HIS A 316 56.54 111.10 -125.04
N SER A 317 56.65 111.70 -123.84
CA SER A 317 57.17 113.06 -123.67
C SER A 317 58.68 113.15 -123.92
N GLU A 318 59.47 112.15 -123.52
CA GLU A 318 60.90 112.04 -123.90
C GLU A 318 61.07 111.94 -125.43
N GLN A 319 60.22 111.17 -126.11
CA GLN A 319 60.20 111.06 -127.57
C GLN A 319 59.86 112.40 -128.23
N ARG A 320 58.86 113.13 -127.72
CA ARG A 320 58.54 114.49 -128.22
C ARG A 320 59.71 115.46 -128.07
N VAL A 321 60.44 115.42 -126.95
CA VAL A 321 61.62 116.27 -126.71
C VAL A 321 62.75 115.89 -127.67
N SER A 322 62.98 114.60 -127.90
CA SER A 322 63.98 114.11 -128.86
C SER A 322 63.65 114.52 -130.30
N ASP A 323 62.38 114.42 -130.71
CA ASP A 323 61.92 114.84 -132.03
C ASP A 323 62.03 116.35 -132.23
N LEU A 324 61.76 117.15 -131.18
CA LEU A 324 61.98 118.60 -131.20
C LEU A 324 63.47 118.94 -131.36
N HIS A 325 64.35 118.24 -130.64
CA HIS A 325 65.80 118.40 -130.74
C HIS A 325 66.29 118.10 -132.17
N ARG A 326 65.84 116.99 -132.73
CA ARG A 326 66.19 116.57 -134.10
C ARG A 326 65.69 117.55 -135.16
N ALA A 327 64.48 118.10 -134.99
CA ALA A 327 63.96 119.14 -135.88
C ALA A 327 64.80 120.43 -135.83
N HIS A 328 65.24 120.85 -134.63
CA HIS A 328 66.11 122.01 -134.47
C HIS A 328 67.54 121.79 -134.99
N GLU A 329 68.11 120.60 -134.85
CA GLU A 329 69.40 120.26 -135.46
C GLU A 329 69.33 120.28 -136.99
N GLN A 330 68.23 119.80 -137.58
CA GLN A 330 67.99 119.89 -139.02
C GLN A 330 67.90 121.35 -139.49
N GLN A 331 67.18 122.22 -138.76
CA GLN A 331 67.13 123.66 -139.07
C GLN A 331 68.50 124.34 -138.95
N LEU A 332 69.32 123.98 -137.95
CA LEU A 332 70.68 124.51 -137.81
C LEU A 332 71.63 124.04 -138.92
N THR A 333 71.43 122.84 -139.44
CA THR A 333 72.21 122.30 -140.56
C THR A 333 71.82 123.00 -141.86
N GLN A 334 70.51 123.16 -142.10
CA GLN A 334 69.98 123.87 -143.26
C GLN A 334 70.44 125.34 -143.31
N LEU A 335 70.42 126.05 -142.17
CA LEU A 335 70.95 127.41 -142.08
C LEU A 335 72.46 127.51 -142.30
N ARG A 336 73.24 126.46 -141.95
CA ARG A 336 74.69 126.42 -142.21
C ARG A 336 75.00 126.18 -143.68
N ASP A 337 74.22 125.33 -144.33
CA ASP A 337 74.36 125.04 -145.76
C ASP A 337 74.00 126.27 -146.59
N GLU A 338 72.91 126.99 -146.27
CA GLU A 338 72.53 128.27 -146.89
C GLU A 338 73.61 129.35 -146.73
N LEU A 339 74.25 129.44 -145.55
CA LEU A 339 75.38 130.35 -145.30
C LEU A 339 76.63 129.96 -146.10
N SER A 340 76.82 128.67 -146.39
CA SER A 340 77.92 128.18 -147.22
C SER A 340 77.67 128.48 -148.70
N GLU A 341 76.43 128.35 -149.16
CA GLU A 341 75.99 128.67 -150.53
C GLU A 341 76.17 130.16 -150.82
N LEU A 342 75.67 131.04 -149.94
CA LEU A 342 75.82 132.49 -150.08
C LEU A 342 77.30 132.94 -150.09
N ARG A 343 78.16 132.27 -149.32
CA ARG A 343 79.62 132.53 -149.34
C ARG A 343 80.27 132.07 -150.65
N THR A 344 79.75 131.02 -151.25
CA THR A 344 80.27 130.46 -152.51
C THR A 344 79.83 131.34 -153.68
N GLU A 345 78.59 131.82 -153.68
CA GLU A 345 78.06 132.80 -154.63
C GLU A 345 78.81 134.15 -154.57
N ALA A 346 79.12 134.64 -153.35
CA ALA A 346 79.92 135.86 -153.18
C ALA A 346 81.35 135.73 -153.73
N ARG A 347 81.97 134.54 -153.64
CA ARG A 347 83.28 134.25 -154.25
C ARG A 347 83.19 134.19 -155.78
N GLN A 348 82.12 133.60 -156.32
CA GLN A 348 81.92 133.53 -157.76
C GLN A 348 81.67 134.90 -158.40
N GLN A 349 80.91 135.78 -157.72
CA GLN A 349 80.68 137.18 -158.11
C GLN A 349 81.99 137.98 -158.17
N ARG A 350 82.90 137.80 -157.19
CA ARG A 350 84.24 138.42 -157.22
C ARG A 350 85.09 137.94 -158.39
N SER A 351 85.11 136.63 -158.68
CA SER A 351 85.91 136.10 -159.81
C SER A 351 85.40 136.56 -161.18
N ARG A 352 84.11 136.91 -161.28
CA ARG A 352 83.51 137.47 -162.51
C ARG A 352 83.86 138.95 -162.68
N ALA A 353 83.94 139.72 -161.59
CA ALA A 353 84.42 141.10 -161.60
C ALA A 353 85.92 141.18 -161.95
N ASP A 354 86.75 140.26 -161.44
CA ASP A 354 88.19 140.25 -161.72
C ASP A 354 88.51 139.89 -163.18
N ARG A 355 87.66 139.08 -163.84
CA ARG A 355 87.78 138.79 -165.28
C ARG A 355 87.38 139.97 -166.18
N ALA A 356 86.47 140.82 -165.72
CA ALA A 356 86.07 142.05 -166.43
C ALA A 356 87.14 143.16 -166.40
N VAL A 357 88.18 143.04 -165.57
CA VAL A 357 89.28 144.01 -165.47
C VAL A 357 90.51 143.59 -166.27
N ALA A 358 90.69 142.30 -166.57
CA ALA A 358 91.88 141.79 -167.28
C ALA A 358 91.82 141.89 -168.81
N GLU A 359 90.65 142.09 -169.43
CA GLU A 359 90.50 142.21 -170.89
C GLU A 359 90.39 143.67 -171.37
N ALA A 360 90.49 144.67 -170.48
CA ALA A 360 90.52 146.10 -170.81
C ALA A 360 91.95 146.69 -170.69
N GLY A 361 92.91 146.04 -171.35
CA GLY A 361 94.32 146.45 -171.30
C GLY A 361 95.22 145.95 -172.43
N ILE A 362 94.74 145.95 -173.68
CA ILE A 362 95.33 146.58 -174.89
C ILE A 362 94.15 146.98 -175.79
#